data_AF-A0A8X6W5F2-F1
#
_entry.id   AF-A0A8X6W5F2-F1
#
_cell.length_a   1.000
_cell.length_b   1.000
_cell.length_c   1.000
_cell.angle_alpha   90.00
_cell.angle_beta   90.00
_cell.angle_gamma   90.00
#
_symmetry.space_group_name_H-M   'P 1'
#
loop_
_entity.id
_entity.type
_entity.pdbx_description
1 polymer ?
#
loop_
_entity_poly.entity_id
_entity_poly.type
_entity_poly.pdbx_seq_one_letter_code
_entity_poly.pdbx_strand_id
1 'polypeptide(L)' 'MRDLLVARIFQRFFVNHQIELLPWLARSLALSPIENIWSMVAQRLTQITPQAATPDQLWQRVEAAWSAVP' A
#
# COMPACT_ATOMS: atom_id res chain seq x y z
N MET A 1 -15.56 -18.34 10.58
CA MET A 1 -14.32 -17.78 11.15
C MET A 1 -13.71 -16.85 10.10
N ARG A 2 -14.25 -15.63 9.91
CA ARG A 2 -13.88 -14.76 8.78
C ARG A 2 -13.60 -13.29 9.16
N ASP A 3 -13.42 -13.00 10.45
CA ASP A 3 -13.33 -11.63 10.97
C ASP A 3 -12.04 -11.32 11.77
N LEU A 4 -11.04 -12.21 11.78
CA LEU A 4 -9.97 -12.19 12.79
C LEU A 4 -8.88 -11.11 12.63
N LEU A 5 -8.83 -10.36 11.52
CA LEU A 5 -7.78 -9.34 11.29
C LEU A 5 -8.26 -7.89 11.48
N VAL A 6 -9.57 -7.65 11.56
CA VAL A 6 -10.13 -6.29 11.68
C VAL A 6 -10.63 -6.07 13.09
N ALA A 7 -9.98 -5.18 13.84
CA ALA A 7 -10.41 -4.86 15.19
C ALA A 7 -11.86 -4.32 15.18
N ARG A 8 -12.61 -4.60 16.25
CA ARG A 8 -14.03 -4.23 16.39
C ARG A 8 -14.31 -2.73 16.17
N ILE A 9 -13.33 -1.86 16.47
CA ILE A 9 -13.41 -0.41 16.22
C ILE A 9 -13.49 -0.12 14.72
N PHE A 10 -12.66 -0.78 13.91
CA PHE A 10 -12.69 -0.64 12.46
C PHE A 10 -13.95 -1.25 11.85
N GLN A 11 -14.44 -2.37 12.38
CA GLN A 11 -15.73 -2.93 11.93
C GLN A 11 -16.88 -1.93 12.10
N ARG A 12 -16.97 -1.26 13.26
CA ARG A 12 -17.97 -0.21 13.51
C ARG A 12 -17.79 0.99 12.58
N PHE A 13 -16.55 1.41 12.35
CA PHE A 13 -16.23 2.47 11.40
C PHE A 13 -16.77 2.15 10.00
N PHE A 14 -16.49 0.95 9.47
CA PHE A 14 -16.95 0.56 8.14
C PHE A 14 -18.48 0.53 8.05
N VAL A 15 -19.18 -0.02 9.04
CA VAL A 15 -20.65 -0.03 9.08
C VAL A 15 -21.21 1.39 9.12
N ASN A 16 -20.70 2.24 10.01
CA ASN A 16 -21.19 3.61 10.18
C ASN A 16 -20.96 4.48 8.94
N HIS A 17 -19.88 4.21 8.19
CA HIS A 17 -19.53 4.92 6.97
C HIS A 17 -20.00 4.22 5.69
N GLN A 18 -20.78 3.13 5.80
CA GLN A 18 -21.29 2.34 4.67
C GLN A 18 -20.18 1.88 3.71
N ILE A 19 -19.01 1.55 4.27
CA ILE A 19 -17.87 1.06 3.51
C ILE A 19 -17.98 -0.46 3.40
N GLU A 20 -18.12 -0.96 2.19
CA GLU A 20 -18.12 -2.40 1.91
C GLU A 20 -16.68 -2.93 1.89
N LEU A 21 -16.42 -3.97 2.68
CA LEU A 21 -15.15 -4.69 2.65
C LEU A 21 -15.22 -5.82 1.63
N LEU A 22 -14.32 -5.79 0.65
CA LEU A 22 -14.14 -6.91 -0.26
C LEU A 22 -13.59 -8.12 0.53
N PRO A 23 -14.14 -9.34 0.31
CA PRO A 23 -13.63 -10.54 0.95
C PRO A 23 -12.23 -10.86 0.43
N TRP A 24 -11.22 -10.58 1.26
CA TRP A 24 -9.83 -10.85 0.93
C TRP A 24 -9.44 -12.27 1.32
N LEU A 25 -8.92 -13.06 0.36
CA LEU A 25 -8.37 -14.38 0.65
C LEU A 25 -6.96 -14.23 1.24
N ALA A 26 -6.69 -14.95 2.34
CA ALA A 26 -5.36 -15.00 2.93
C ALA A 26 -4.37 -15.55 1.89
N ARG A 27 -3.26 -14.80 1.65
CA ARG A 27 -2.18 -15.05 0.67
C ARG A 27 -2.40 -14.57 -0.78
N SER A 28 -3.36 -13.70 -1.05
CA SER A 28 -3.50 -13.03 -2.36
C SER A 28 -2.52 -11.85 -2.59
N LEU A 29 -1.30 -11.89 -2.05
CA LEU A 29 -0.32 -10.79 -2.14
C LEU A 29 0.02 -10.46 -3.61
N ALA A 30 0.22 -11.50 -4.43
CA ALA A 30 0.58 -11.34 -5.84
C ALA A 30 -0.55 -10.78 -6.73
N LEU A 31 -1.80 -10.81 -6.26
CA LEU A 31 -2.97 -10.34 -7.03
C LEU A 31 -3.52 -9.01 -6.51
N SER A 32 -2.82 -8.39 -5.56
CA SER A 32 -3.28 -7.15 -4.97
C SER A 32 -2.90 -5.96 -5.83
N PRO A 33 -3.86 -5.11 -6.27
CA PRO A 33 -3.55 -3.91 -7.03
C PRO A 33 -2.51 -3.02 -6.33
N ILE A 34 -2.55 -2.93 -4.99
CA ILE A 34 -1.60 -2.13 -4.24
C ILE A 34 -0.18 -2.71 -4.24
N GLU A 35 -0.03 -4.04 -4.23
CA GLU A 35 1.29 -4.70 -4.29
C GLU A 35 1.94 -4.51 -5.67
N ASN A 36 1.12 -4.51 -6.73
CA ASN A 36 1.60 -4.17 -8.08
C ASN A 36 2.09 -2.72 -8.17
N ILE A 37 1.36 -1.76 -7.59
CA ILE A 37 1.78 -0.36 -7.54
C ILE A 37 3.08 -0.20 -6.74
N TRP A 38 3.18 -0.85 -5.57
CA TRP A 38 4.41 -0.84 -4.78
C TRP A 38 5.61 -1.42 -5.53
N SER A 39 5.40 -2.46 -6.34
CA SER A 39 6.45 -3.04 -7.19
C SER A 39 6.95 -2.04 -8.24
N MET A 40 6.06 -1.26 -8.85
CA MET A 40 6.43 -0.18 -9.78
C MET A 40 7.23 0.94 -9.07
N VAL A 41 6.79 1.35 -7.89
CA VAL A 41 7.49 2.36 -7.08
C VAL A 41 8.88 1.88 -6.68
N ALA A 42 9.00 0.63 -6.21
CA ALA A 42 10.29 0.03 -5.87
C ALA A 42 11.23 -0.03 -7.08
N GLN A 43 10.73 -0.44 -8.25
CA GLN A 43 11.51 -0.47 -9.49
C GLN A 43 12.04 0.92 -9.88
N ARG A 44 11.24 1.98 -9.70
CA ARG A 44 11.70 3.35 -9.96
C ARG A 44 12.74 3.81 -8.94
N LEU A 45 12.55 3.49 -7.67
CA LEU A 45 13.50 3.83 -6.61
C LEU A 45 14.87 3.17 -6.83
N THR A 46 14.92 1.92 -7.31
CA THR A 46 16.19 1.25 -7.60
C THR A 46 16.94 1.84 -8.80
N GLN A 47 16.26 2.57 -9.68
CA GLN A 47 16.88 3.25 -10.82
C GLN A 47 17.49 4.62 -10.43
N ILE A 48 17.11 5.19 -9.28
CA ILE A 48 17.59 6.50 -8.83
C ILE A 48 18.95 6.35 -8.13
N THR A 49 19.99 6.88 -8.76
CA THR A 49 21.34 7.03 -8.17
C THR A 49 21.69 8.51 -7.99
N PRO A 50 22.39 8.89 -6.90
CA PRO A 50 22.86 8.07 -5.77
C PRO A 50 21.73 7.70 -4.80
N GLN A 51 21.92 6.72 -3.91
CA GLN A 51 20.93 6.34 -2.88
C GLN A 51 20.60 7.53 -1.96
N ALA A 52 19.39 7.55 -1.38
CA ALA A 52 19.00 8.56 -0.41
C ALA A 52 19.87 8.44 0.85
N ALA A 53 20.46 9.56 1.29
CA ALA A 53 21.33 9.59 2.46
C ALA A 53 20.54 9.83 3.76
N THR A 54 19.30 10.32 3.67
CA THR A 54 18.43 10.63 4.82
C THR A 54 17.00 10.11 4.62
N PRO A 55 16.23 9.92 5.71
CA PRO A 55 14.82 9.57 5.62
C PRO A 55 13.99 10.57 4.81
N ASP A 56 14.23 11.88 4.95
CA ASP A 56 13.49 12.91 4.20
C ASP A 56 13.77 12.82 2.69
N GLN A 57 15.02 12.56 2.31
CA GLN A 57 15.37 12.34 0.91
C GLN A 57 14.72 11.07 0.37
N LEU A 58 14.62 10.01 1.18
CA LEU A 58 13.92 8.80 0.79
C LEU A 58 12.43 9.08 0.59
N TRP A 59 11.80 9.82 1.52
CA TRP A 59 10.40 10.21 1.45
C TRP A 59 10.09 10.98 0.17
N GLN A 60 10.86 12.03 -0.14
CA GLN A 60 10.69 12.83 -1.36
C GLN A 60 10.78 11.97 -2.64
N ARG A 61 11.70 10.99 -2.66
CA ARG A 61 11.85 10.09 -3.81
C ARG A 61 10.71 9.09 -3.92
N VAL A 62 10.22 8.56 -2.80
CA VAL A 62 9.05 7.67 -2.78
C VAL A 62 7.82 8.44 -3.29
N GLU A 63 7.61 9.67 -2.82
CA GLU A 63 6.52 10.54 -3.26
C GLU A 63 6.59 10.86 -4.76
N ALA A 64 7.77 11.18 -5.27
CA ALA A 64 7.98 11.40 -6.71
C ALA A 64 7.74 10.12 -7.52
N ALA A 65 8.24 8.96 -7.08
CA ALA A 65 8.06 7.69 -7.77
C ALA A 65 6.60 7.21 -7.77
N TRP A 66 5.88 7.47 -6.67
CA TRP A 66 4.45 7.22 -6.51
C TRP A 66 3.63 8.09 -7.47
N SER A 67 3.92 9.38 -7.52
CA SER A 67 3.22 10.35 -8.39
C SER A 67 3.43 10.08 -9.89
N ALA A 68 4.47 9.32 -10.24
CA ALA A 68 4.78 8.90 -11.60
C ALA A 68 4.20 7.52 -11.98
N VAL A 69 3.48 6.84 -11.08
CA VAL A 69 2.71 5.63 -11.43
C VAL A 69 1.60 6.03 -12.43
N PRO A 70 1.44 5.31 -13.55
CA PRO A 70 0.47 5.68 -14.59
C PRO A 70 -0.98 5.66 -14.08
#